data_AF-A0A7V9IMC0-F1
#
_entry.id   AF-A0A7V9IMC0-F1
#
_cell.length_a   1.000
_cell.length_b   1.000
_cell.length_c   1.000
_cell.angle_alpha   90.00
_cell.angle_beta   90.00
_cell.angle_gamma   90.00
#
_symmetry.space_group_name_H-M   'P 1'
#
loop_
_entity.id
_entity.type
_entity.pdbx_description
1 polymer ?
#
loop_
_entity_poly.entity_id
_entity_poly.type
_entity_poly.pdbx_seq_one_letter_code
_entity_poly.pdbx_strand_id
1 'polypeptide(L)'
;MTQYAVLIYSDENAESTEVEQKEVMDAYWAYTEMLTSSGAGNGGEALHPTSTATTVRVRDGKTLTTDGPFIESKEALGGFYIINAGDLDRAIELAAQCPGASHGAVEVRPVIDFSQVPQS
;
A
#
# COMPACT_ATOMS: atom_id res chain seq x y z
N MET A 1 -4.41 16.76 10.71
CA MET A 1 -3.47 16.19 9.75
C MET A 1 -4.28 15.50 8.67
N THR A 2 -3.80 15.50 7.45
CA THR A 2 -4.45 14.81 6.33
C THR A 2 -3.92 13.38 6.27
N GLN A 3 -4.82 12.43 6.05
CA GLN A 3 -4.44 11.04 5.82
C GLN A 3 -4.09 10.82 4.35
N TYR A 4 -3.04 10.05 4.11
CA TYR A 4 -2.61 9.64 2.77
C TYR A 4 -2.44 8.13 2.73
N ALA A 5 -2.94 7.52 1.66
CA ALA A 5 -2.64 6.15 1.30
C ALA A 5 -1.31 6.13 0.53
N VAL A 6 -0.45 5.21 0.93
CA VAL A 6 0.85 4.93 0.31
C VAL A 6 0.75 3.52 -0.25
N LEU A 7 0.51 3.42 -1.55
CA LEU A 7 0.25 2.16 -2.25
C LEU A 7 1.55 1.64 -2.87
N ILE A 8 1.94 0.41 -2.54
CA ILE A 8 3.24 -0.14 -2.90
C ILE A 8 3.08 -1.10 -4.07
N TYR A 9 3.73 -0.76 -5.19
CA TYR A 9 3.71 -1.55 -6.41
C TYR A 9 5.10 -2.13 -6.70
N SER A 10 5.14 -3.41 -7.05
CA SER A 10 6.37 -4.09 -7.44
C SER A 10 6.07 -5.27 -8.38
N ASP A 11 7.05 -5.71 -9.16
CA ASP A 11 6.95 -6.95 -9.91
C ASP A 11 7.02 -8.14 -8.93
N GLU A 12 5.90 -8.82 -8.71
CA GLU A 12 5.82 -9.96 -7.80
C GLU A 12 6.50 -11.23 -8.35
N ASN A 13 6.91 -11.23 -9.62
CA ASN A 13 7.65 -12.33 -10.25
C ASN A 13 9.16 -12.07 -10.30
N ALA A 14 9.64 -10.94 -9.76
CA ALA A 14 11.05 -10.64 -9.70
C ALA A 14 11.78 -11.69 -8.85
N GLU A 15 12.84 -12.28 -9.40
CA GLU A 15 13.68 -13.20 -8.65
C GLU A 15 14.52 -12.43 -7.63
N SER A 16 14.59 -12.96 -6.42
CA SER A 16 15.37 -12.42 -5.32
C SER A 16 15.93 -13.56 -4.48
N THR A 17 17.14 -13.38 -3.94
CA THR A 17 17.73 -14.31 -2.98
C THR A 17 17.06 -14.21 -1.62
N GLU A 18 17.19 -15.24 -0.78
CA GLU A 18 16.68 -15.21 0.61
C GLU A 18 17.30 -14.08 1.44
N VAL A 19 18.56 -13.73 1.14
CA VAL A 19 19.27 -12.62 1.82
C VAL A 19 18.64 -11.29 1.45
N GLU A 20 18.43 -11.03 0.16
CA GLU A 20 17.76 -9.80 -0.32
C GLU A 20 16.33 -9.70 0.24
N GLN A 21 15.58 -10.80 0.27
CA GLN A 21 14.25 -10.83 0.87
C GLN A 21 14.29 -10.45 2.35
N LYS A 22 15.25 -11.00 3.11
CA LYS A 22 15.40 -10.67 4.52
C LYS A 22 15.75 -9.19 4.72
N GLU A 23 16.69 -8.65 3.94
CA GLU A 23 17.08 -7.23 4.04
C GLU A 23 15.92 -6.29 3.71
N VAL A 24 15.11 -6.61 2.70
CA VAL A 24 13.90 -5.85 2.34
C VAL A 24 12.89 -5.88 3.49
N MET A 25 12.66 -7.05 4.09
CA MET A 25 11.75 -7.16 5.23
C MET A 25 12.25 -6.39 6.47
N ASP A 26 13.54 -6.47 6.77
CA ASP A 26 14.20 -5.69 7.84
C ASP A 26 14.03 -4.18 7.61
N ALA A 27 14.14 -3.71 6.36
CA ALA A 27 13.87 -2.32 6.01
C ALA A 27 12.39 -1.93 6.20
N TYR A 28 11.43 -2.83 5.89
CA TYR A 28 10.01 -2.57 6.12
C TYR A 28 9.64 -2.49 7.61
N TRP A 29 10.26 -3.32 8.45
CA TRP A 29 10.10 -3.22 9.91
C TRP A 29 10.63 -1.89 10.44
N ALA A 30 11.83 -1.48 10.02
CA ALA A 30 12.41 -0.19 10.42
C ALA A 30 11.55 1.01 9.95
N TYR A 31 11.03 0.95 8.73
CA TYR A 31 10.11 1.98 8.21
C TYR A 31 8.80 2.05 9.03
N THR A 32 8.23 0.90 9.38
CA THR A 32 7.02 0.83 10.22
C THR A 32 7.27 1.40 11.62
N GLU A 33 8.41 1.08 12.23
CA GLU A 33 8.83 1.62 13.53
C GLU A 33 9.02 3.15 13.47
N MET A 34 9.62 3.67 12.40
CA MET A 34 9.77 5.11 12.18
C MET A 34 8.42 5.83 12.07
N LEU A 35 7.46 5.27 11.33
CA LEU A 35 6.11 5.85 11.20
C LEU A 35 5.37 5.87 12.53
N THR A 36 5.41 4.76 13.27
CA THR A 36 4.71 4.61 14.55
C THR A 36 5.31 5.48 15.65
N SER A 37 6.64 5.49 15.79
CA SER A 37 7.33 6.30 16.80
C SER A 37 7.20 7.81 16.58
N SER A 38 7.06 8.25 15.32
CA SER A 38 6.85 9.66 14.97
C SER A 38 5.38 10.10 14.99
N GLY A 39 4.43 9.16 15.17
CA GLY A 39 2.99 9.43 15.04
C GLY A 39 2.53 9.70 13.60
N ALA A 40 3.41 9.47 12.61
CA ALA A 40 3.14 9.65 11.19
C ALA A 40 2.33 8.49 10.58
N GLY A 41 2.06 7.42 11.33
CA GLY A 41 1.20 6.31 10.90
C GLY A 41 1.09 5.24 11.98
N ASN A 42 0.14 4.33 11.84
CA ASN A 42 -0.08 3.25 12.81
C ASN A 42 0.46 1.88 12.33
N GLY A 43 1.08 1.84 11.15
CA GLY A 43 1.55 0.63 10.49
C GLY A 43 1.08 0.51 9.05
N GLY A 44 1.45 -0.59 8.41
CA GLY A 44 1.04 -0.95 7.06
C GLY A 44 0.81 -2.45 6.95
N GLU A 45 0.18 -2.86 5.87
CA GLU A 45 -0.17 -4.25 5.62
C GLU A 45 0.48 -4.72 4.33
N ALA A 46 1.12 -5.89 4.38
CA ALA A 46 1.55 -6.61 3.19
C ALA A 46 0.40 -7.47 2.66
N LEU A 47 0.28 -7.55 1.35
CA LEU A 47 -0.71 -8.37 0.67
C LEU A 47 -0.04 -9.65 0.16
N HIS A 48 -0.82 -10.73 0.13
CA HIS A 48 -0.40 -11.95 -0.55
C HIS A 48 -0.33 -11.72 -2.08
N PRO A 49 0.43 -12.57 -2.81
CA PRO A 49 0.54 -12.48 -4.28
C PRO A 49 -0.83 -12.42 -4.97
N THR A 50 -0.89 -11.81 -6.15
CA THR A 50 -2.16 -11.60 -6.86
C THR A 50 -2.90 -12.89 -7.20
N SER A 51 -2.20 -14.02 -7.25
CA SER A 51 -2.78 -15.36 -7.40
C SER A 51 -3.72 -15.78 -6.26
N THR A 52 -3.65 -15.14 -5.09
CA THR A 52 -4.58 -15.38 -3.98
C THR A 52 -5.79 -14.42 -4.00
N ALA A 53 -5.83 -13.46 -4.91
CA ALA A 53 -6.90 -12.47 -4.96
C ALA A 53 -8.20 -13.07 -5.53
N THR A 54 -9.33 -12.52 -5.08
CA THR A 54 -10.64 -12.73 -5.70
C THR A 54 -11.26 -11.38 -5.98
N THR A 55 -11.56 -11.12 -7.24
CA THR A 55 -12.25 -9.89 -7.67
C THR A 55 -13.76 -10.09 -7.64
N VAL A 56 -14.48 -9.14 -7.02
CA VAL A 56 -15.94 -9.19 -6.86
C VAL A 56 -16.61 -8.07 -7.65
N ARG A 57 -17.70 -8.37 -8.36
CA ARG A 57 -18.60 -7.38 -8.99
C ARG A 57 -20.05 -7.67 -8.65
N VAL A 58 -20.87 -6.64 -8.55
CA VAL A 58 -22.33 -6.79 -8.42
C VAL A 58 -23.00 -6.20 -9.65
N ARG A 59 -23.83 -6.99 -10.33
CA ARG A 59 -24.62 -6.56 -11.49
C ARG A 59 -26.03 -7.10 -11.37
N ASP A 60 -27.02 -6.22 -11.53
CA ASP A 60 -28.45 -6.57 -11.44
C ASP A 60 -28.79 -7.34 -10.14
N GLY A 61 -28.18 -6.92 -9.02
CA GLY A 61 -28.35 -7.56 -7.71
C GLY A 61 -27.65 -8.91 -7.53
N LYS A 62 -26.85 -9.37 -8.50
CA LYS A 62 -26.11 -10.62 -8.43
C LYS A 62 -24.62 -10.39 -8.22
N THR A 63 -24.04 -11.12 -7.26
CA THR A 63 -22.60 -11.16 -7.01
C THR A 63 -21.91 -12.08 -8.02
N LEU A 64 -20.93 -11.55 -8.72
CA LEU A 64 -20.05 -12.25 -9.64
C LEU A 64 -18.62 -12.19 -9.10
N THR A 65 -17.92 -13.31 -9.13
CA THR A 65 -16.52 -13.41 -8.69
C THR A 65 -15.63 -13.88 -9.83
N THR A 66 -14.41 -13.38 -9.86
CA THR A 66 -13.34 -13.85 -10.75
C THR A 66 -12.06 -14.05 -9.94
N ASP A 67 -11.36 -15.15 -10.18
CA ASP A 67 -10.06 -15.40 -9.55
C ASP A 67 -9.02 -14.41 -10.09
N GLY A 68 -8.13 -13.94 -9.22
CA GLY A 68 -7.09 -12.97 -9.55
C GLY A 68 -7.48 -11.50 -9.29
N PRO A 69 -6.53 -10.59 -9.56
CA PRO A 69 -6.68 -9.16 -9.29
C PRO A 69 -7.65 -8.51 -10.28
N PHE A 70 -8.12 -7.30 -9.94
CA PHE A 70 -9.03 -6.55 -10.81
C PHE A 70 -8.35 -6.09 -12.11
N ILE A 71 -7.08 -5.72 -12.00
CA ILE A 71 -6.21 -5.32 -13.12
C ILE A 71 -5.04 -6.29 -13.14
N GLU A 72 -4.83 -6.95 -14.26
CA GLU A 72 -3.58 -7.61 -14.58
C GLU A 72 -2.59 -6.56 -15.08
N SER A 73 -1.42 -6.47 -14.45
CA SER A 73 -0.38 -5.54 -14.83
C SER A 73 1.00 -6.11 -14.48
N LYS A 74 2.06 -5.47 -14.99
CA LYS A 74 3.43 -5.90 -14.72
C LYS A 74 3.80 -5.75 -13.24
N GLU A 75 3.29 -4.70 -12.59
CA GLU A 75 3.58 -4.41 -11.18
C GLU A 75 2.30 -4.55 -10.36
N ALA A 76 2.31 -5.47 -9.40
CA ALA A 76 1.18 -5.75 -8.53
C ALA A 76 1.18 -4.86 -7.30
N LEU A 77 -0.02 -4.56 -6.77
CA LEU A 77 -0.17 -3.94 -5.45
C LEU A 77 0.20 -4.96 -4.38
N GLY A 78 1.40 -4.83 -3.81
CA GLY A 78 1.95 -5.76 -2.82
C GLY A 78 1.71 -5.35 -1.37
N GLY A 79 1.29 -4.11 -1.12
CA GLY A 79 1.06 -3.62 0.24
C GLY A 79 0.63 -2.17 0.27
N PHE A 80 0.27 -1.69 1.45
CA PHE A 80 -0.09 -0.29 1.65
C PHE A 80 0.17 0.20 3.08
N TYR A 81 0.33 1.52 3.22
CA TYR A 81 0.29 2.23 4.50
C TYR A 81 -0.78 3.32 4.47
N ILE A 82 -1.32 3.64 5.65
CA ILE A 82 -2.02 4.90 5.88
C ILE A 82 -1.13 5.77 6.77
N ILE A 83 -0.71 6.92 6.23
CA ILE A 83 0.14 7.87 6.92
C ILE A 83 -0.61 9.17 7.20
N ASN A 84 -0.18 9.90 8.23
CA ASN A 84 -0.64 11.23 8.58
C ASN A 84 0.45 12.25 8.23
N ALA A 85 0.09 13.27 7.46
CA ALA A 85 0.99 14.36 7.12
C ALA A 85 0.26 15.71 7.17
N GLY A 86 1.03 16.80 7.30
CA GLY A 86 0.48 18.16 7.26
C GLY A 86 -0.05 18.54 5.87
N ASP A 87 0.64 18.07 4.83
CA ASP A 87 0.42 18.37 3.42
C ASP A 87 0.97 17.23 2.54
N LEU A 88 0.84 17.39 1.22
CA LEU A 88 1.29 16.40 0.24
C LEU A 88 2.82 16.30 0.21
N ASP A 89 3.54 17.40 0.37
CA ASP A 89 5.01 17.41 0.33
C ASP A 89 5.57 16.55 1.46
N ARG A 90 5.07 16.73 2.69
CA ARG A 90 5.45 15.88 3.81
C ARG A 90 5.04 14.42 3.62
N ALA A 91 3.90 14.15 2.98
CA ALA A 91 3.49 12.79 2.65
C ALA A 91 4.45 12.12 1.65
N ILE A 92 4.92 12.87 0.65
CA ILE A 92 5.91 12.41 -0.34
C ILE A 92 7.26 12.12 0.35
N GLU A 93 7.72 12.98 1.26
CA GLU A 93 8.95 12.74 2.03
C GLU A 93 8.90 11.45 2.87
N LEU A 94 7.74 11.15 3.46
CA LEU A 94 7.52 9.92 4.20
C LEU A 94 7.46 8.72 3.26
N ALA A 95 6.69 8.81 2.17
CA ALA A 95 6.54 7.74 1.19
C ALA A 95 7.87 7.39 0.49
N ALA A 96 8.74 8.38 0.24
CA ALA A 96 10.07 8.17 -0.34
C ALA A 96 11.01 7.34 0.56
N GLN A 97 10.72 7.24 1.86
CA GLN A 97 11.45 6.39 2.80
C GLN A 97 10.90 4.96 2.84
N CYS A 98 9.79 4.68 2.16
CA CYS A 98 9.25 3.32 2.06
C CYS A 98 10.19 2.45 1.22
N PRO A 99 10.59 1.24 1.68
CA PRO A 99 11.49 0.36 0.92
C PRO A 99 10.97 0.00 -0.49
N GLY A 100 9.64 -0.01 -0.68
CA GLY A 100 9.02 -0.23 -1.98
C GLY A 100 9.34 0.84 -3.01
N ALA A 101 9.69 2.06 -2.59
CA ALA A 101 10.02 3.17 -3.49
C ALA A 101 11.36 2.96 -4.23
N SER A 102 12.26 2.11 -3.71
CA SER A 102 13.55 1.82 -4.35
C SER A 102 13.55 0.55 -5.22
N HIS A 103 12.56 -0.34 -5.05
CA HIS A 103 12.48 -1.62 -5.76
C HIS A 103 11.27 -1.73 -6.72
N GLY A 104 10.42 -0.73 -6.72
CA GLY A 104 9.24 -0.62 -7.57
C GLY A 104 8.74 0.81 -7.57
N ALA A 105 7.47 1.02 -7.25
CA ALA A 105 6.88 2.35 -7.15
C ALA A 105 5.96 2.46 -5.93
N VAL A 106 5.81 3.69 -5.45
CA VAL A 106 4.87 4.03 -4.39
C VAL A 106 3.96 5.15 -4.85
N GLU A 107 2.64 4.91 -4.87
CA GLU A 107 1.64 5.92 -5.19
C GLU A 107 1.11 6.57 -3.90
N VAL A 108 1.20 7.90 -3.80
CA VAL A 108 0.68 8.67 -2.66
C VAL A 108 -0.65 9.31 -3.04
N ARG A 109 -1.72 8.96 -2.32
CA ARG A 109 -3.07 9.49 -2.55
C ARG A 109 -3.68 10.06 -1.27
N PRO A 110 -4.24 11.28 -1.27
CA PRO A 110 -5.05 11.74 -0.14
C PRO A 110 -6.26 10.83 0.11
N VAL A 111 -6.52 10.52 1.37
CA VAL A 111 -7.70 9.75 1.82
C VAL A 111 -8.85 10.71 2.10
N ILE A 112 -10.06 10.32 1.71
CA ILE A 112 -11.28 11.03 2.10
C ILE A 112 -11.65 10.60 3.52
N ASP A 113 -11.66 11.55 4.45
CA ASP A 113 -12.17 11.33 5.80
C ASP A 113 -13.70 11.37 5.80
N PHE A 114 -14.33 10.19 5.73
CA PHE A 114 -15.79 10.07 5.75
C PHE A 114 -16.43 10.46 7.09
N SER A 115 -15.66 10.61 8.18
CA SER A 115 -16.20 11.15 9.45
C SER A 115 -16.45 12.66 9.37
N GLN A 116 -15.81 13.34 8.42
CA GLN A 116 -15.94 14.78 8.16
C GLN A 116 -16.97 15.07 7.04
N VAL A 117 -17.42 14.05 6.31
CA VAL A 117 -18.43 14.19 5.25
C VAL A 117 -19.82 14.16 5.91
N PRO A 118 -20.65 15.20 5.75
CA PRO A 118 -22.01 15.20 6.29
C PRO A 118 -22.81 14.02 5.72
N GLN A 119 -23.41 13.22 6.60
CA GLN A 119 -24.40 12.23 6.17
C GLN A 119 -25.67 12.98 5.75
N SER A 120 -26.02 12.85 4.48
CA SER A 120 -27.27 13.37 3.90
C SER A 120 -28.49 12.65 4.44
#